data_AF-A0A9X6VMW8-F1
#
_entry.id   AF-A0A9X6VMW8-F1
#
_cell.length_a   1.000
_cell.length_b   1.000
_cell.length_c   1.000
_cell.angle_alpha   90.00
_cell.angle_beta   90.00
_cell.angle_gamma   90.00
#
_symmetry.space_group_name_H-M   'P 1'
#
loop_
_entity.id
_entity.type
_entity.pdbx_description
1 polymer ?
#
loop_
_entity_poly.entity_id
_entity_poly.type
_entity_poly.pdbx_seq_one_letter_code
_entity_poly.pdbx_strand_id
1 'polypeptide(L)' 'MIYELKCLEEDANVMLFHERQYNKKEFEKIISNVRFELGHYIHIEDIVKILCSKYGFKQIISAHI' A
#
# COMPACT_ATOMS: atom_id res chain seq x y z
N MET A 1 -13.50 -2.96 -0.75
CA MET A 1 -12.72 -3.31 -1.96
C MET A 1 -11.35 -3.78 -1.57
N ILE A 2 -10.82 -4.80 -2.24
CA ILE A 2 -9.49 -5.36 -1.97
C ILE A 2 -8.53 -4.83 -3.04
N TYR A 3 -7.34 -4.40 -2.60
CA TYR A 3 -6.24 -3.90 -3.43
C TYR A 3 -4.99 -4.71 -3.12
N GLU A 4 -4.19 -4.97 -4.15
CA GLU A 4 -2.93 -5.70 -4.05
C GLU A 4 -1.78 -4.71 -4.17
N LEU A 5 -0.93 -4.65 -3.14
CA LEU A 5 0.30 -3.86 -3.13
C LEU A 5 1.49 -4.80 -3.30
N LYS A 6 2.19 -4.66 -4.42
CA LYS A 6 3.41 -5.43 -4.74
C LYS A 6 4.65 -4.57 -4.51
N CYS A 7 5.62 -5.10 -3.78
CA CYS A 7 6.97 -4.56 -3.70
C CYS A 7 7.93 -5.57 -4.33
N LEU A 8 8.42 -5.26 -5.54
CA LEU A 8 9.33 -6.14 -6.28
C LEU A 8 10.73 -6.19 -5.67
N GLU A 9 11.13 -5.14 -4.96
CA GLU A 9 12.46 -5.04 -4.33
C GLU A 9 12.57 -5.94 -3.08
N GLU A 10 11.45 -6.20 -2.41
CA GLU A 10 11.37 -6.98 -1.17
C GLU A 10 10.68 -8.35 -1.35
N ASP A 11 10.36 -8.75 -2.59
CA ASP A 11 9.55 -9.93 -2.92
C ASP A 11 8.32 -10.09 -2.00
N ALA A 12 7.62 -8.97 -1.79
CA ALA A 12 6.56 -8.87 -0.81
C ALA A 12 5.22 -8.48 -1.45
N ASN A 13 4.16 -9.14 -0.99
CA ASN A 13 2.80 -8.87 -1.43
C ASN A 13 1.86 -8.65 -0.24
N VAL A 14 1.15 -7.52 -0.28
CA VAL A 14 0.21 -7.14 0.77
C VAL A 14 -1.17 -6.89 0.19
N MET A 15 -2.18 -7.56 0.76
CA MET A 15 -3.58 -7.30 0.44
C MET A 15 -4.16 -6.26 1.41
N LEU A 16 -4.73 -5.21 0.85
CA LEU A 16 -5.33 -4.09 1.56
C LEU A 16 -6.83 -4.02 1.28
N PHE A 17 -7.63 -3.89 2.32
CA PHE A 17 -9.06 -3.59 2.23
C PHE A 17 -9.32 -2.10 2.47
N HIS A 18 -10.28 -1.54 1.74
CA HIS A 18 -10.84 -0.22 2.05
C HIS A 18 -12.34 -0.19 1.76
N GLU A 19 -13.12 0.51 2.59
CA GLU A 19 -14.58 0.63 2.46
C GLU A 19 -14.98 1.46 1.23
N ARG A 20 -14.28 2.58 0.99
CA ARG A 20 -14.37 3.35 -0.25
C ARG A 20 -13.77 2.59 -1.43
N GLN A 21 -14.45 2.67 -2.57
CA GLN A 21 -13.94 2.24 -3.86
C GLN A 21 -13.08 3.35 -4.49
N TYR A 22 -11.82 3.02 -4.75
CA TYR A 22 -10.89 3.79 -5.55
C TYR A 22 -10.76 3.11 -6.90
N ASN A 23 -10.76 3.89 -7.98
CA ASN A 23 -10.35 3.34 -9.26
C ASN A 23 -8.83 3.09 -9.27
N LYS A 24 -8.36 2.33 -10.27
CA LYS A 24 -6.94 1.97 -10.38
C LYS A 24 -6.00 3.19 -10.35
N LYS A 25 -6.33 4.27 -11.06
CA LYS A 25 -5.51 5.49 -11.13
C LYS A 25 -5.46 6.22 -9.78
N GLU A 26 -6.58 6.27 -9.06
CA GLU A 26 -6.62 6.86 -7.73
C GLU A 26 -5.74 6.09 -6.75
N PHE A 27 -5.84 4.76 -6.75
CA PHE A 27 -5.01 3.91 -5.90
C PHE A 27 -3.51 4.09 -6.23
N GLU A 28 -3.13 4.03 -7.50
CA GLU A 28 -1.73 4.26 -7.93
C GLU A 28 -1.21 5.64 -7.52
N LYS A 29 -2.05 6.68 -7.58
CA LYS A 29 -1.67 8.03 -7.13
C LYS A 29 -1.45 8.10 -5.63
N ILE A 30 -2.27 7.41 -4.83
CA ILE A 30 -2.08 7.32 -3.38
C ILE A 30 -0.74 6.64 -3.09
N ILE A 31 -0.44 5.49 -3.71
CA ILE A 31 0.83 4.79 -3.51
C ILE A 31 2.02 5.68 -3.90
N SER A 32 1.93 6.39 -5.04
CA SER A 32 2.98 7.31 -5.49
C SER A 32 3.24 8.43 -4.48
N ASN A 33 2.18 9.04 -3.93
CA ASN A 33 2.31 10.06 -2.90
C ASN A 33 2.96 9.52 -1.63
N VAL A 34 2.54 8.33 -1.16
CA VAL A 34 3.13 7.69 0.03
C VAL A 34 4.62 7.39 -0.19
N ARG A 35 4.99 6.92 -1.39
CA ARG A 35 6.40 6.68 -1.74
C ARG A 35 7.21 7.98 -1.75
N PHE A 36 6.64 9.05 -2.29
CA PHE A 36 7.27 10.37 -2.29
C PHE A 36 7.50 10.90 -0.85
N GLU A 37 6.55 10.67 0.06
CA GLU A 37 6.70 11.06 1.48
C GLU A 37 7.81 10.26 2.20
N LEU A 38 8.02 8.99 1.86
CA LEU A 38 8.99 8.09 2.52
C LEU A 38 10.43 8.24 2.00
N GLY A 39 10.64 8.73 0.78
CA GLY A 39 12.00 9.01 0.25
C GLY A 39 12.75 7.78 -0.28
N HIS A 40 14.07 7.72 -0.09
CA HIS A 40 14.97 6.80 -0.82
C HIS A 40 15.07 5.36 -0.29
N TYR A 41 14.48 5.05 0.87
CA TYR A 41 14.43 3.68 1.41
C TYR A 41 13.02 3.41 1.91
N ILE A 42 12.26 2.67 1.10
CA ILE A 42 10.84 2.47 1.33
C ILE A 42 10.60 0.99 1.57
N HIS A 43 10.41 0.62 2.83
CA HIS A 43 9.90 -0.70 3.17
C HIS A 43 8.39 -0.77 2.92
N ILE A 44 7.92 -1.89 2.39
CA ILE A 44 6.50 -2.13 2.16
C ILE A 44 5.67 -1.95 3.44
N GLU A 45 6.23 -2.31 4.60
CA GLU A 45 5.60 -2.11 5.90
C GLU A 45 5.33 -0.63 6.20
N ASP A 46 6.24 0.28 5.84
CA ASP A 46 6.09 1.71 6.09
C ASP A 46 5.04 2.32 5.15
N ILE A 47 4.97 1.84 3.90
CA ILE A 47 3.87 2.17 2.99
C ILE A 47 2.54 1.74 3.61
N VAL A 48 2.45 0.50 4.09
CA VAL A 48 1.23 -0.06 4.69
C VAL A 48 0.81 0.72 5.93
N LYS A 49 1.74 1.08 6.82
CA LYS A 49 1.45 1.91 8.00
C LYS A 49 0.82 3.25 7.61
N ILE A 50 1.36 3.94 6.60
CA ILE A 50 0.81 5.21 6.13
C ILE A 50 -0.57 5.02 5.50
N LEU A 51 -0.73 4.00 4.65
CA LEU A 51 -2.03 3.69 4.04
C LEU A 51 -3.10 3.41 5.10
N CYS A 52 -2.77 2.63 6.12
CA CYS A 52 -3.69 2.36 7.22
C CYS A 52 -4.00 3.61 8.04
N SER A 53 -2.98 4.39 8.41
CA SER A 53 -3.15 5.53 9.32
C SER A 53 -3.77 6.77 8.65
N LYS A 54 -3.36 7.12 7.43
CA LYS A 54 -3.81 8.35 6.75
C LYS A 54 -5.00 8.12 5.84
N TYR A 55 -5.06 6.95 5.22
CA TYR A 55 -6.04 6.66 4.19
C TYR A 55 -7.07 5.61 4.63
N GLY A 56 -7.02 5.12 5.87
CA GLY A 56 -8.05 4.22 6.42
C GLY A 56 -8.04 2.81 5.82
N PHE A 57 -6.98 2.42 5.12
CA PHE A 57 -6.85 1.04 4.64
C PHE A 57 -6.71 0.07 5.82
N LYS A 58 -7.07 -1.18 5.60
CA LYS A 58 -6.88 -2.28 6.56
C LYS A 58 -6.08 -3.38 5.89
N GLN A 59 -4.98 -3.79 6.49
CA GLN A 59 -4.23 -4.94 6.01
C GLN A 59 -5.03 -6.22 6.25
N ILE A 60 -5.14 -7.07 5.23
CA ILE A 60 -5.84 -8.36 5.31
C ILE A 60 -4.82 -9.47 5.53
N ILE A 61 -3.80 -9.53 4.66
CA ILE A 61 -2.74 -10.56 4.66
C ILE A 61 -1.43 -9.89 4.24
N SER A 62 -0.33 -10.22 4.92
CA SER A 62 1.04 -10.01 4.45
C SER A 62 1.62 -11.36 4.09
N ALA A 63 2.09 -11.53 2.85
CA ALA A 63 2.85 -12.70 2.44
C ALA A 63 4.21 -12.23 1.95
N HIS A 64 5.26 -12.67 2.65
CA HIS A 64 6.63 -12.70 2.12
C HIS A 64 6.78 -14.03 1.40
N ILE A 65 7.22 -14.02 0.14
CA ILE A 65 7.47 -15.23 -0.65
C ILE A 65 8.95 -15.61 -0.55
#